data_AF-A0A8H3KTL5-F1
#
_entry.id   AF-A0A8H3KTL5-F1
#
_cell.length_a   1.000
_cell.length_b   1.000
_cell.length_c   1.000
_cell.angle_alpha   90.00
_cell.angle_beta   90.00
_cell.angle_gamma   90.00
#
_symmetry.space_group_name_H-M   'P 1'
#
loop_
_entity.id
_entity.type
_entity.pdbx_description
1 polymer ?
#
loop_
_entity_poly.entity_id
_entity_poly.type
_entity_poly.pdbx_seq_one_letter_code
_entity_poly.pdbx_strand_id
1 'polypeptide(L)'
;MERLLCLSLNINESDFKVFIEDSKNIIINKLVIDQQGSDYILHYIREFIMKEKRVKYLAFNNEDNGDLFNLENEVEEFKLQNVSIRNIYDLFLIIGSHGFIKNI
;
A
#
# COMPACT_ATOMS: atom_id res chain seq x y z
N MET A 1 -13.71 8.80 10.68
CA MET A 1 -13.72 8.78 9.21
C MET A 1 -12.47 8.05 8.77
N GLU A 2 -12.59 6.86 8.19
CA GLU A 2 -11.44 6.08 7.73
C GLU A 2 -10.97 6.65 6.38
N ARG A 3 -9.68 7.00 6.25
CA ARG A 3 -9.10 7.51 5.00
C ARG A 3 -8.42 6.40 4.21
N LEU A 4 -8.72 6.35 2.91
CA LEU A 4 -8.14 5.43 1.94
C LEU A 4 -7.24 6.22 0.97
N LEU A 5 -6.05 5.71 0.73
CA LEU A 5 -5.18 6.13 -0.36
C LEU A 5 -4.95 4.93 -1.28
N CYS A 6 -5.27 5.09 -2.56
CA CYS A 6 -5.05 4.07 -3.58
C CYS A 6 -4.19 4.65 -4.69
N LEU A 7 -3.11 3.95 -5.02
CA LEU A 7 -2.11 4.38 -5.98
C LEU A 7 -1.82 3.23 -6.94
N SER A 8 -1.76 3.54 -8.23
CA SER A 8 -1.13 2.68 -9.24
C SER A 8 0.11 3.43 -9.72
N LEU A 9 1.28 2.85 -9.50
CA LEU A 9 2.58 3.52 -9.63
C LEU A 9 3.49 2.74 -10.57
N ASN A 10 4.44 3.43 -11.19
CA ASN A 10 5.67 2.85 -11.72
C ASN A 10 6.80 3.75 -11.20
N ILE A 11 7.26 3.46 -9.98
CA ILE A 11 8.14 4.35 -9.23
C ILE A 11 9.38 3.61 -8.75
N ASN A 12 10.54 4.24 -8.84
CA ASN A 12 11.77 3.67 -8.28
C ASN A 12 11.83 3.90 -6.76
N GLU A 13 12.77 3.20 -6.11
CA GLU A 13 13.00 3.28 -4.67
C GLU A 13 13.28 4.70 -4.15
N SER A 14 14.09 5.49 -4.87
CA SER A 14 14.50 6.82 -4.43
C SER A 14 13.33 7.80 -4.44
N ASP A 15 12.53 7.77 -5.50
CA ASP A 15 11.34 8.60 -5.64
C ASP A 15 10.24 8.18 -4.65
N PHE A 16 10.10 6.87 -4.40
CA PHE A 16 9.15 6.37 -3.40
C PHE A 16 9.50 6.85 -1.99
N LYS A 17 10.80 6.90 -1.65
CA LYS A 17 11.25 7.46 -0.37
C LYS A 17 10.85 8.93 -0.22
N VAL A 18 11.04 9.75 -1.26
CA VAL A 18 10.62 11.17 -1.24
C VAL A 18 9.12 11.29 -1.04
N PHE A 19 8.32 10.48 -1.74
CA PHE A 19 6.86 10.44 -1.57
C PHE A 19 6.44 10.13 -0.12
N ILE A 20 7.09 9.17 0.52
CA ILE A 20 6.85 8.83 1.93
C ILE A 20 7.20 10.02 2.84
N GLU A 21 8.30 10.72 2.58
CA GLU A 21 8.71 11.87 3.37
C GLU A 21 7.72 13.05 3.24
N ASP A 22 7.23 13.32 2.04
CA ASP A 22 6.28 14.40 1.77
C ASP A 22 4.86 14.09 2.32
N SER A 23 4.53 12.80 2.45
CA SER A 23 3.21 12.36 2.96
C SER A 23 3.15 12.20 4.49
N LYS A 24 4.20 12.58 5.23
CA LYS A 24 4.27 12.49 6.71
C LYS A 24 3.10 13.13 7.46
N ASN A 25 2.42 14.13 6.89
CA ASN A 25 1.27 14.79 7.54
C ASN A 25 -0.11 14.24 7.14
N ILE A 26 -0.17 13.26 6.23
CA ILE A 26 -1.43 12.69 5.72
C ILE A 26 -1.86 11.45 6.50
N ILE A 27 -2.98 11.53 7.23
CA ILE A 27 -3.56 10.34 7.88
C ILE A 27 -4.09 9.36 6.82
N ILE A 28 -3.53 8.15 6.78
CA ILE A 28 -3.91 7.07 5.85
C ILE A 28 -4.20 5.81 6.67
N ASN A 29 -5.47 5.40 6.76
CA ASN A 29 -5.84 4.18 7.50
C ASN A 29 -5.80 2.92 6.61
N LYS A 30 -6.12 3.10 5.33
CA LYS A 30 -6.09 2.06 4.30
C LYS A 30 -5.16 2.51 3.18
N LEU A 31 -4.16 1.69 2.85
CA LEU A 31 -3.20 1.95 1.79
C LEU A 31 -3.29 0.84 0.74
N VAL A 32 -3.49 1.23 -0.52
CA VAL A 32 -3.42 0.34 -1.68
C VAL A 32 -2.33 0.86 -2.59
N ILE A 33 -1.38 -0.01 -2.92
CA ILE A 33 -0.34 0.28 -3.91
C ILE A 33 -0.30 -0.87 -4.89
N ASP A 34 -0.55 -0.55 -6.15
CA ASP A 34 -0.32 -1.43 -7.28
C ASP A 34 0.93 -0.93 -8.03
N GLN A 35 2.06 -1.57 -7.79
CA GLN A 35 3.35 -1.22 -8.36
C GLN A 35 3.56 -1.96 -9.67
N GLN A 36 3.56 -1.23 -10.77
CA GLN A 36 3.75 -1.73 -12.15
C GLN A 36 5.24 -1.86 -12.52
N GLY A 37 6.13 -1.85 -11.53
CA GLY A 37 7.57 -1.98 -11.71
C GLY A 37 8.18 -3.06 -10.81
N SER A 38 9.43 -3.40 -11.09
CA SER A 38 10.21 -4.42 -10.35
C SER A 38 11.03 -3.87 -9.17
N ASP A 39 10.92 -2.57 -8.89
CA ASP A 39 11.65 -1.95 -7.78
C ASP A 39 11.13 -2.45 -6.43
N TYR A 40 12.05 -2.69 -5.48
CA TYR A 40 11.75 -3.34 -4.21
C TYR A 40 11.20 -2.35 -3.17
N ILE A 41 10.13 -1.63 -3.47
CA ILE A 41 9.59 -0.57 -2.59
C ILE A 41 8.92 -1.09 -1.31
N LEU A 42 8.67 -2.40 -1.19
CA LEU A 42 8.00 -3.01 -0.03
C LEU A 42 8.75 -2.73 1.29
N HIS A 43 10.08 -2.68 1.27
CA HIS A 43 10.86 -2.38 2.46
C HIS A 43 10.63 -0.94 2.98
N TYR A 44 10.46 0.04 2.09
CA TYR A 44 10.11 1.41 2.47
C TYR A 44 8.67 1.51 2.98
N ILE A 45 7.74 0.77 2.36
CA ILE A 45 6.36 0.67 2.85
C ILE A 45 6.36 0.13 4.29
N ARG A 46 7.15 -0.91 4.55
CA ARG A 46 7.33 -1.48 5.88
C ARG A 46 7.85 -0.45 6.87
N GLU A 47 8.94 0.26 6.57
CA GLU A 47 9.47 1.32 7.45
C GLU A 47 8.42 2.41 7.73
N PHE A 48 7.73 2.89 6.69
CA PHE A 48 6.68 3.91 6.80
C PHE A 48 5.55 3.47 7.75
N ILE A 49 5.05 2.25 7.58
CA ILE A 49 3.94 1.72 8.36
C ILE A 49 4.35 1.50 9.83
N MET A 50 5.52 0.89 10.05
CA MET A 50 6.01 0.55 11.38
C MET A 50 6.32 1.79 12.22
N LYS A 51 7.00 2.78 11.62
CA LYS A 51 7.49 3.96 12.34
C LYS A 51 6.34 4.88 12.76
N GLU A 52 5.37 5.03 11.89
CA GLU A 52 4.32 6.03 12.08
C GLU A 52 2.98 5.43 12.57
N LYS A 53 2.82 4.10 12.54
CA LYS A 53 1.61 3.35 12.96
C LYS A 53 0.30 3.89 12.36
N ARG A 54 0.35 4.36 11.11
CA ARG A 54 -0.77 5.08 10.47
C ARG A 54 -1.72 4.15 9.75
N VAL A 55 -1.16 3.10 9.14
CA VAL A 55 -1.87 2.16 8.28
C VAL A 55 -2.37 0.98 9.09
N LYS A 56 -3.68 0.72 9.01
CA LYS A 56 -4.32 -0.45 9.61
C LYS A 56 -4.54 -1.56 8.58
N TYR A 57 -4.76 -1.18 7.32
CA TYR A 57 -4.97 -2.12 6.22
C TYR A 57 -4.04 -1.78 5.06
N LEU A 58 -3.30 -2.77 4.58
CA LEU A 58 -2.41 -2.66 3.42
C LEU A 58 -2.83 -3.66 2.35
N ALA A 59 -2.96 -3.21 1.11
CA ALA A 59 -2.94 -4.06 -0.07
C ALA A 59 -1.77 -3.62 -0.94
N PHE A 60 -0.92 -4.57 -1.33
CA PHE A 60 0.26 -4.29 -2.14
C PHE A 60 0.41 -5.37 -3.19
N ASN A 61 0.63 -4.96 -4.43
CA ASN A 61 0.95 -5.83 -5.55
C ASN A 61 2.17 -5.27 -6.27
N ASN A 62 3.07 -6.14 -6.72
CA ASN A 62 4.11 -5.77 -7.68
C ASN A 62 4.28 -6.85 -8.75
N GLU A 63 5.01 -6.53 -9.83
CA GLU A 63 5.20 -7.49 -10.94
C GLU A 63 5.96 -8.75 -10.51
N ASP A 64 6.98 -8.61 -9.66
CA ASP A 64 7.87 -9.73 -9.33
C ASP A 64 7.24 -10.76 -8.38
N ASN A 65 6.51 -10.29 -7.35
CA ASN A 65 5.97 -11.17 -6.30
C ASN A 65 4.45 -11.30 -6.35
N GLY A 66 3.78 -10.51 -7.18
CA GLY A 66 2.33 -10.42 -7.22
C GLY A 66 1.74 -9.84 -5.94
N ASP A 67 0.52 -10.26 -5.60
CA ASP A 67 -0.22 -9.76 -4.44
C ASP A 67 0.42 -10.23 -3.13
N LEU A 68 0.83 -9.28 -2.29
CA LEU A 68 1.40 -9.49 -0.96
C LEU A 68 0.54 -10.40 -0.08
N PHE A 69 -0.79 -10.40 -0.29
CA PHE A 69 -1.71 -11.26 0.43
C PHE A 69 -1.37 -12.76 0.28
N ASN A 70 -0.73 -13.15 -0.82
CA ASN A 70 -0.36 -14.55 -1.08
C ASN A 70 1.00 -14.95 -0.45
N LEU A 71 1.72 -14.00 0.15
CA LEU A 71 3.03 -14.23 0.77
C LEU A 71 2.87 -14.44 2.29
N GLU A 72 2.54 -15.67 2.71
CA GLU A 72 2.18 -15.99 4.11
C GLU A 72 3.19 -15.46 5.15
N ASN A 73 4.49 -15.61 4.89
CA ASN A 73 5.53 -15.13 5.79
C ASN A 73 5.50 -13.60 5.96
N GLU A 74 5.33 -12.86 4.87
CA GLU A 74 5.24 -11.40 4.89
C GLU A 74 3.96 -10.96 5.62
N VAL A 75 2.83 -11.62 5.33
CA VAL A 75 1.53 -11.35 5.96
C VAL A 75 1.60 -11.48 7.48
N GLU A 76 2.20 -12.56 7.99
CA GLU A 76 2.37 -12.74 9.43
C GLU A 76 3.28 -11.68 10.06
N GLU A 77 4.32 -11.22 9.35
CA GLU A 77 5.19 -10.15 9.84
C GLU A 77 4.43 -8.82 9.99
N PHE A 78 3.61 -8.45 9.01
CA PHE A 78 2.77 -7.25 9.09
C PHE A 78 1.69 -7.36 10.17
N LYS A 79 1.16 -8.56 10.39
CA LYS A 79 0.18 -8.82 11.45
C LYS A 79 0.77 -8.61 12.84
N LEU A 80 2.04 -8.97 13.07
CA LEU A 80 2.76 -8.64 14.31
C LEU A 80 2.86 -7.12 14.55
N GLN A 81 2.80 -6.31 13.49
CA GLN A 81 2.75 -4.84 13.54
C GLN A 81 1.33 -4.28 13.70
N ASN A 82 0.31 -5.13 13.90
CA ASN A 82 -1.13 -4.78 13.89
C ASN A 82 -1.63 -4.24 12.54
N VAL A 83 -0.99 -4.64 11.44
CA VAL A 83 -1.38 -4.28 10.08
C VAL A 83 -2.04 -5.49 9.44
N SER A 84 -3.27 -5.31 8.94
CA SER A 84 -4.00 -6.36 8.23
C SER A 84 -3.72 -6.28 6.73
N ILE A 85 -3.05 -7.29 6.17
CA ILE A 85 -2.89 -7.41 4.72
C ILE A 85 -4.22 -7.80 4.08
N ARG A 86 -4.55 -7.17 2.97
CA ARG A 86 -5.75 -7.42 2.16
C ARG A 86 -5.36 -7.74 0.73
N ASN A 87 -6.13 -8.62 0.12
CA ASN A 87 -6.03 -8.88 -1.32
C ASN A 87 -6.30 -7.57 -2.08
N ILE A 88 -5.51 -7.32 -3.13
CA ILE A 88 -5.60 -6.07 -3.88
C ILE A 88 -6.89 -5.95 -4.68
N TYR A 89 -7.39 -7.07 -5.22
CA TYR A 89 -8.66 -7.11 -5.96
C TYR A 89 -9.85 -6.85 -5.05
N ASP A 90 -9.83 -7.33 -3.80
CA ASP A 90 -10.86 -7.02 -2.81
C ASP A 90 -10.96 -5.50 -2.58
N LEU A 91 -9.82 -4.80 -2.47
CA LEU A 91 -9.82 -3.34 -2.27
C LEU A 91 -10.12 -2.55 -3.56
N PHE A 92 -9.72 -3.03 -4.73
CA PHE A 92 -10.10 -2.44 -6.02
C PHE A 92 -11.61 -2.52 -6.26
N LEU A 93 -12.27 -3.63 -5.89
CA LEU A 93 -13.73 -3.76 -5.99
C LEU A 93 -14.45 -2.77 -5.07
N ILE A 94 -13.90 -2.48 -3.88
CA ILE A 94 -14.41 -1.43 -2.98
C ILE A 94 -14.30 -0.04 -3.62
N ILE A 95 -13.21 0.24 -4.35
CA ILE A 95 -13.02 1.52 -5.02
C ILE A 95 -13.91 1.64 -6.27
N GLY A 96 -13.98 0.60 -7.10
CA GLY A 96 -14.80 0.57 -8.32
C GLY A 96 -16.30 0.65 -8.04
N SER A 97 -16.76 0.10 -6.92
CA SER A 97 -18.15 0.23 -6.47
C SER A 97 -18.49 1.63 -5.92
N HIS A 98 -17.49 2.44 -5.56
CA HIS A 98 -17.65 3.83 -5.13
C HIS A 98 -17.48 4.87 -6.24
N GLY A 99 -17.35 4.45 -7.50
CA GLY A 99 -17.29 5.35 -8.65
C GLY A 99 -15.92 5.98 -8.81
N PHE A 100 -15.25 5.64 -9.91
CA PHE A 100 -14.06 6.34 -10.38
C PHE A 100 -14.34 7.84 -10.46
N ILE A 101 -13.74 8.65 -9.58
CA ILE A 101 -13.51 10.05 -9.91
C ILE A 101 -12.39 10.03 -10.96
N LYS A 102 -12.81 9.92 -12.21
CA LYS A 102 -11.95 10.14 -13.38
C LYS A 102 -11.62 11.63 -13.39
N ASN A 103 -10.53 12.02 -12.74
CA ASN A 103 -9.96 13.35 -12.95
C ASN A 103 -9.04 13.29 -14.18
N ILE A 104 -9.25 14.31 -15.01
CA ILE A 104 -8.81 14.55 -16.39
C ILE A 104 -7.29 14.76 -16.45
#